data_AF-A0A818X9W1-F1
#
_entry.id   AF-A0A818X9W1-F1
#
_cell.length_a   1.000
_cell.length_b   1.000
_cell.length_c   1.000
_cell.angle_alpha   90.00
_cell.angle_beta   90.00
_cell.angle_gamma   90.00
#
_symmetry.space_group_name_H-M   'P 1'
#
loop_
_entity.id
_entity.type
_entity.pdbx_description
1 polymer ?
#
loop_
_entity_poly.entity_id
_entity_poly.type
_entity_poly.pdbx_seq_one_letter_code
_entity_poly.pdbx_strand_id
1 'polypeptide(L)'
;RSEHTLVWRGVREDLSGLYPKGKEFAWWAFSSCTAAISVLESPNYLGKSGTRTMFSIQTNSGKHIRAHSYFENEDEILLPPGIYLKVIDSLNPAEGLHIIQLREIPPPYQMLTEPFDLTQLKQTLPQPKPSLSQSTANKKQENYAKADVTPKPSVQVSSKNGKSPLCY
;
A
#
# COMPACT_ATOMS: atom_id res chain seq x y z
N ARG A 1 -1.22 2.88 18.37
CA ARG A 1 -2.55 3.32 17.87
C ARG A 1 -2.46 3.27 16.36
N SER A 2 -3.23 2.44 15.67
CA SER A 2 -3.19 2.40 14.20
C SER A 2 -3.79 3.71 13.67
N GLU A 3 -2.97 4.59 13.11
CA GLU A 3 -3.46 5.84 12.54
C GLU A 3 -4.24 5.57 11.26
N HIS A 4 -5.38 6.24 11.12
CA HIS A 4 -6.17 6.18 9.90
C HIS A 4 -5.62 7.19 8.90
N THR A 5 -5.26 6.71 7.72
CA THR A 5 -4.83 7.54 6.59
C THR A 5 -6.03 7.82 5.69
N LEU A 6 -6.12 9.05 5.20
CA LEU A 6 -7.12 9.43 4.21
C LEU A 6 -6.53 9.24 2.81
N VAL A 7 -7.19 8.42 1.99
CA VAL A 7 -6.77 8.14 0.62
C VAL A 7 -7.91 8.42 -0.34
N TRP A 8 -7.54 8.72 -1.59
CA TRP A 8 -8.49 9.13 -2.61
C TRP A 8 -8.41 8.23 -3.84
N ARG A 9 -9.55 7.98 -4.46
CA ARG A 9 -9.66 7.23 -5.72
C ARG A 9 -10.69 7.87 -6.63
N GLY A 10 -10.33 8.08 -7.89
CA GLY A 10 -11.24 8.59 -8.93
C GLY A 10 -11.71 7.49 -9.86
N VAL A 11 -12.98 7.55 -10.27
CA VAL A 11 -13.59 6.69 -11.31
C VAL A 11 -14.40 7.58 -12.25
N ARG A 12 -14.27 7.35 -13.56
CA ARG A 12 -14.98 8.12 -14.60
C ARG A 12 -16.36 7.53 -14.92
N GLU A 13 -17.17 7.35 -13.87
CA GLU A 13 -18.54 6.83 -13.92
C GLU A 13 -19.33 7.32 -12.70
N ASP A 14 -20.66 7.35 -12.79
CA ASP A 14 -21.53 7.56 -11.63
C ASP A 14 -21.75 6.23 -10.91
N LEU A 15 -21.18 6.11 -9.72
CA LEU A 15 -21.36 4.96 -8.85
C LEU A 15 -22.22 5.28 -7.63
N SER A 16 -22.77 6.50 -7.53
CA SER A 16 -23.49 6.98 -6.34
C SER A 16 -24.66 6.07 -5.95
N GLY A 17 -25.38 5.52 -6.94
CA GLY A 17 -26.48 4.58 -6.72
C GLY A 17 -26.06 3.24 -6.09
N LEU A 18 -24.79 2.82 -6.26
CA LEU A 18 -24.27 1.57 -5.69
C LEU A 18 -23.83 1.72 -4.23
N TYR A 19 -23.63 2.94 -3.75
CA TYR A 19 -23.09 3.23 -2.42
C TYR A 19 -24.03 4.15 -1.62
N PRO A 20 -25.24 3.68 -1.27
CA PRO A 20 -26.11 4.43 -0.37
C PRO A 20 -25.49 4.55 1.03
N LYS A 21 -25.80 5.66 1.71
CA LYS A 21 -25.33 5.95 3.07
C LYS A 21 -25.64 4.79 4.02
N GLY A 22 -24.66 4.42 4.84
CA GLY A 22 -24.76 3.34 5.81
C GLY A 22 -24.50 1.94 5.26
N LYS A 23 -24.38 1.77 3.94
CA LYS A 23 -24.01 0.47 3.34
C LYS A 23 -22.65 0.02 3.84
N GLU A 24 -22.57 -1.25 4.22
CA GLU A 24 -21.34 -1.92 4.62
C GLU A 24 -21.04 -3.03 3.62
N PHE A 25 -19.78 -3.19 3.21
CA PHE A 25 -19.41 -4.13 2.17
C PHE A 25 -17.91 -4.44 2.17
N ALA A 26 -17.56 -5.59 1.59
CA ALA A 26 -16.18 -5.96 1.34
C ALA A 26 -15.69 -5.35 0.01
N TRP A 27 -14.52 -4.71 0.04
CA TRP A 27 -13.84 -4.18 -1.13
C TRP A 27 -12.90 -5.25 -1.70
N TRP A 28 -13.38 -6.05 -2.65
CA TRP A 28 -12.66 -7.25 -3.11
C TRP A 28 -11.46 -7.00 -4.01
N ALA A 29 -11.36 -5.84 -4.65
CA ALA A 29 -10.31 -5.56 -5.62
C ALA A 29 -9.09 -4.90 -4.98
N PHE A 30 -7.91 -5.19 -5.49
CA PHE A 30 -6.78 -4.27 -5.32
C PHE A 30 -7.16 -2.93 -5.96
N SER A 31 -6.84 -1.83 -5.29
CA SER A 31 -7.15 -0.50 -5.82
C SER A 31 -6.02 0.45 -5.55
N SER A 32 -5.51 1.05 -6.63
CA SER A 32 -4.60 2.17 -6.52
C SER A 32 -5.37 3.40 -6.02
N CYS A 33 -4.78 4.07 -5.04
CA CYS A 33 -5.25 5.28 -4.40
C CYS A 33 -4.08 6.26 -4.25
N THR A 34 -4.39 7.52 -3.96
CA THR A 34 -3.39 8.56 -3.70
C THR A 34 -3.66 9.24 -2.37
N ALA A 35 -2.61 9.66 -1.67
CA ALA A 35 -2.75 10.58 -0.53
C ALA A 35 -2.96 12.05 -0.97
N ALA A 36 -2.58 12.38 -2.20
CA ALA A 36 -2.62 13.73 -2.74
C ALA A 36 -3.85 13.93 -3.64
N ILE A 37 -4.88 14.62 -3.12
CA ILE A 37 -6.12 14.87 -3.88
C ILE A 37 -5.88 15.58 -5.23
N SER A 38 -4.84 16.41 -5.32
CA SER A 38 -4.46 17.12 -6.55
C SER A 38 -4.09 16.18 -7.70
N VAL A 39 -3.63 14.96 -7.43
CA VAL A 39 -3.32 13.95 -8.46
C VAL A 39 -4.57 13.58 -9.24
N LEU A 40 -5.74 13.59 -8.59
CA LEU A 40 -7.01 13.25 -9.24
C LEU A 40 -7.42 14.26 -10.32
N GLU A 41 -6.90 15.49 -10.31
CA GLU A 41 -7.19 16.48 -11.35
C GLU A 41 -6.69 16.05 -12.74
N SER A 42 -5.71 15.14 -12.81
CA SER A 42 -5.19 14.65 -14.08
C SER A 42 -6.27 13.86 -14.85
N PRO A 43 -6.40 14.07 -16.18
CA PRO A 43 -7.36 13.36 -17.03
C PRO A 43 -7.25 11.83 -17.00
N ASN A 44 -6.09 11.32 -16.61
CA ASN A 44 -5.84 9.88 -16.51
C ASN A 44 -6.55 9.23 -15.30
N TYR A 45 -6.94 10.02 -14.30
CA TYR A 45 -7.66 9.53 -13.10
C TYR A 45 -9.12 10.01 -13.11
N LEU A 46 -9.42 11.11 -12.41
CA LEU A 46 -10.77 11.66 -12.30
C LEU A 46 -11.02 12.73 -13.36
N GLY A 47 -10.06 13.64 -13.57
CA GLY A 47 -10.22 14.80 -14.44
C GLY A 47 -11.22 15.84 -13.88
N LYS A 48 -11.46 16.89 -14.67
CA LYS A 48 -12.26 18.06 -14.26
C LYS A 48 -13.69 18.08 -14.83
N SER A 49 -14.02 17.18 -15.74
CA SER A 49 -15.29 17.18 -16.48
C SER A 49 -15.84 15.77 -16.67
N GLY A 50 -17.12 15.69 -17.07
CA GLY A 50 -17.84 14.43 -17.29
C GLY A 50 -18.36 13.81 -15.99
N THR A 51 -19.20 12.78 -16.15
CA THR A 51 -19.75 12.00 -15.06
C THR A 51 -18.66 11.19 -14.38
N ARG A 52 -18.46 11.41 -13.09
CA ARG A 52 -17.32 10.87 -12.34
C ARG A 52 -17.63 10.77 -10.85
N THR A 53 -17.00 9.79 -10.22
CA THR A 53 -17.11 9.49 -8.79
C THR A 53 -15.73 9.59 -8.14
N MET A 54 -15.64 10.36 -7.06
CA MET A 54 -14.47 10.44 -6.20
C MET A 54 -14.76 9.76 -4.86
N PHE A 55 -13.96 8.76 -4.53
CA PHE A 55 -13.98 8.11 -3.22
C PHE A 55 -12.99 8.79 -2.28
N SER A 56 -13.47 9.12 -1.08
CA SER A 56 -12.67 9.54 0.06
C SER A 56 -12.66 8.40 1.06
N ILE A 57 -11.52 7.72 1.26
CA ILE A 57 -11.46 6.47 2.00
C ILE A 57 -10.55 6.67 3.22
N GLN A 58 -11.13 6.58 4.41
CA GLN A 58 -10.38 6.54 5.66
C GLN A 58 -10.00 5.08 5.97
N THR A 59 -8.71 4.73 5.90
CA THR A 59 -8.21 3.34 5.99
C THR A 59 -6.97 3.25 6.90
N ASN A 60 -6.77 2.09 7.53
CA ASN A 60 -5.52 1.74 8.22
C ASN A 60 -4.76 0.58 7.54
N SER A 61 -5.36 -0.03 6.51
CA SER A 61 -4.80 -1.16 5.77
C SER A 61 -4.01 -0.79 4.51
N GLY A 62 -4.13 0.46 4.03
CA GLY A 62 -3.40 0.95 2.86
C GLY A 62 -1.88 0.80 2.97
N LYS A 63 -1.22 0.42 1.87
CA LYS A 63 0.24 0.27 1.79
C LYS A 63 0.84 1.32 0.87
N HIS A 64 1.75 2.12 1.39
CA HIS A 64 2.55 3.03 0.57
C HIS A 64 3.46 2.22 -0.35
N ILE A 65 3.33 2.43 -1.66
CA ILE A 65 4.17 1.76 -2.66
C ILE A 65 5.07 2.74 -3.42
N ARG A 66 5.26 3.96 -2.86
CA ARG A 66 6.08 5.03 -3.43
C ARG A 66 7.48 4.57 -3.87
N ALA A 67 8.15 3.76 -3.04
CA ALA A 67 9.50 3.26 -3.32
C ALA A 67 9.56 2.26 -4.51
N HIS A 68 8.41 1.81 -5.00
CA HIS A 68 8.27 0.84 -6.08
C HIS A 68 7.44 1.38 -7.25
N SER A 69 6.94 2.62 -7.17
CA SER A 69 6.14 3.23 -8.23
C SER A 69 7.03 3.92 -9.26
N TYR A 70 6.66 3.83 -10.53
CA TYR A 70 7.38 4.49 -11.63
C TYR A 70 7.22 6.02 -11.58
N PHE A 71 6.22 6.53 -10.85
CA PHE A 71 5.92 7.95 -10.69
C PHE A 71 6.00 8.36 -9.21
N GLU A 72 7.15 8.88 -8.78
CA GLU A 72 7.46 9.22 -7.37
C GLU A 72 6.52 10.27 -6.75
N ASN A 73 5.85 11.06 -7.59
CA ASN A 73 5.04 12.22 -7.21
C ASN A 73 3.55 11.90 -6.94
N GLU A 74 3.10 10.65 -7.18
CA GLU A 74 1.68 10.30 -7.07
C GLU A 74 1.24 9.94 -5.65
N ASP A 75 2.18 9.85 -4.70
CA ASP A 75 1.94 9.41 -3.32
C ASP A 75 1.06 8.15 -3.27
N GLU A 76 1.43 7.18 -4.13
CA GLU A 76 0.60 6.02 -4.40
C GLU A 76 0.47 5.11 -3.17
N ILE A 77 -0.78 4.79 -2.85
CA ILE A 77 -1.20 3.88 -1.80
C ILE A 77 -2.02 2.77 -2.44
N LEU A 78 -1.55 1.54 -2.27
CA LEU A 78 -2.29 0.36 -2.69
C LEU A 78 -3.23 -0.07 -1.57
N LEU A 79 -4.53 -0.06 -1.87
CA LEU A 79 -5.56 -0.60 -0.99
C LEU A 79 -5.63 -2.13 -1.21
N PRO A 80 -5.45 -2.95 -0.15
CA PRO A 80 -5.53 -4.39 -0.29
C PRO A 80 -6.97 -4.85 -0.52
N PRO A 81 -7.16 -6.02 -1.15
CA PRO A 81 -8.48 -6.62 -1.32
C PRO A 81 -9.01 -7.13 0.02
N GLY A 82 -10.32 -7.29 0.10
CA GLY A 82 -11.01 -7.89 1.25
C GLY A 82 -11.14 -7.00 2.47
N ILE A 83 -10.75 -5.71 2.39
CA ILE A 83 -11.05 -4.77 3.47
C ILE A 83 -12.54 -4.51 3.57
N TYR A 84 -13.02 -4.21 4.77
CA TYR A 84 -14.44 -3.95 5.01
C TYR A 84 -14.68 -2.45 5.18
N LEU A 85 -15.56 -1.90 4.35
CA LEU A 85 -15.81 -0.47 4.28
C LEU A 85 -17.27 -0.15 4.58
N LYS A 86 -17.49 1.00 5.21
CA LYS A 86 -18.79 1.60 5.44
C LYS A 86 -18.92 2.91 4.69
N VAL A 87 -20.04 3.11 4.01
CA VAL A 87 -20.41 4.41 3.44
C VAL A 87 -20.85 5.34 4.56
N ILE A 88 -20.05 6.38 4.80
CA ILE A 88 -20.31 7.40 5.82
C ILE A 88 -21.28 8.45 5.30
N ASP A 89 -21.01 8.99 4.12
CA ASP A 89 -21.86 10.00 3.49
C ASP A 89 -21.58 10.12 1.99
N SER A 90 -22.43 10.85 1.28
CA SER A 90 -22.19 11.23 -0.11
C SER A 90 -22.59 12.70 -0.38
N LEU A 91 -21.94 13.30 -1.38
CA LEU A 91 -22.15 14.69 -1.77
C LEU A 91 -22.02 14.83 -3.29
N ASN A 92 -22.90 15.60 -3.92
CA ASN A 92 -22.83 15.93 -5.34
C ASN A 92 -22.68 17.45 -5.51
N PRO A 93 -21.46 18.00 -5.34
CA PRO A 93 -21.27 19.45 -5.24
C PRO A 93 -21.33 20.18 -6.59
N ALA A 94 -21.20 19.45 -7.69
CA ALA A 94 -21.23 19.97 -9.05
C ALA A 94 -21.89 18.95 -9.99
N GLU A 95 -22.35 19.41 -11.14
CA GLU A 95 -22.93 18.53 -12.16
C GLU A 95 -21.93 17.45 -12.59
N GLY A 96 -22.39 16.19 -12.57
CA GLY A 96 -21.60 15.01 -12.91
C GLY A 96 -20.47 14.67 -11.94
N LEU A 97 -20.30 15.38 -10.81
CA LEU A 97 -19.33 15.01 -9.78
C LEU A 97 -20.03 14.41 -8.57
N HIS A 98 -19.73 13.14 -8.29
CA HIS A 98 -20.20 12.42 -7.11
C HIS A 98 -19.03 12.19 -6.15
N ILE A 99 -19.21 12.52 -4.87
CA ILE A 99 -18.21 12.29 -3.82
C ILE A 99 -18.80 11.31 -2.82
N ILE A 100 -18.05 10.25 -2.52
CA ILE A 100 -18.48 9.17 -1.62
C ILE A 100 -17.45 9.02 -0.52
N GLN A 101 -17.88 9.19 0.73
CA GLN A 101 -17.03 9.04 1.90
C GLN A 101 -17.16 7.63 2.46
N LEU A 102 -16.02 6.95 2.57
CA LEU A 102 -15.89 5.59 3.08
C LEU A 102 -14.98 5.58 4.30
N ARG A 103 -15.27 4.67 5.23
CA ARG A 103 -14.40 4.37 6.37
C ARG A 103 -14.21 2.87 6.48
N GLU A 104 -12.97 2.45 6.66
CA GLU A 104 -12.64 1.08 7.00
C GLU A 104 -13.14 0.73 8.41
N ILE A 105 -13.83 -0.39 8.50
CA ILE A 105 -14.38 -0.92 9.73
C ILE A 105 -13.94 -2.38 9.87
N PRO A 106 -13.92 -2.94 11.10
CA PRO A 106 -13.68 -4.37 11.27
C PRO A 106 -14.71 -5.20 10.50
N PRO A 107 -14.30 -6.26 9.80
CA PRO A 107 -15.23 -7.15 9.12
C PRO A 107 -16.13 -7.86 10.16
N PRO A 108 -17.39 -8.16 9.81
CA PRO A 108 -18.32 -8.87 10.71
C PRO A 108 -18.01 -10.38 10.80
N TYR A 109 -16.95 -10.84 10.13
CA TYR A 109 -16.49 -12.23 10.10
C TYR A 109 -14.97 -12.27 10.28
N GLN A 110 -14.49 -13.37 10.85
CA GLN A 110 -13.07 -13.65 10.96
C GLN A 110 -12.50 -13.90 9.55
N MET A 111 -11.64 -13.01 9.06
CA MET A 111 -11.07 -13.10 7.70
C MET A 111 -10.18 -14.34 7.53
N LEU A 112 -9.17 -14.47 8.40
CA LEU A 112 -8.28 -15.63 8.45
C LEU A 112 -8.01 -15.94 9.92
N THR A 113 -8.10 -17.22 10.26
CA THR A 113 -7.49 -17.74 11.49
C THR A 113 -6.01 -17.95 11.20
N GLU A 114 -5.14 -17.67 12.16
CA GLU A 114 -3.73 -18.01 12.03
C GLU A 114 -3.60 -19.52 11.73
N PRO A 115 -2.94 -19.91 10.64
CA PRO A 115 -2.88 -21.30 10.22
C PRO A 115 -2.11 -22.18 11.23
N PHE A 116 -1.30 -21.55 12.09
CA PHE A 116 -0.49 -22.24 13.10
C PHE A 116 -0.53 -21.48 14.42
N ASP A 117 -0.61 -22.22 15.52
CA ASP A 117 -0.38 -21.67 16.85
C ASP A 117 1.13 -21.45 17.06
N LEU A 118 1.58 -20.23 16.76
CA LEU A 118 2.98 -19.83 16.90
C LEU A 118 3.50 -19.91 18.36
N THR A 119 2.61 -20.08 19.36
CA THR A 119 3.04 -20.31 20.74
C THR A 119 3.70 -21.69 20.91
N GLN A 120 3.35 -22.66 20.05
CA GLN A 120 3.94 -24.01 20.07
C GLN A 120 5.36 -24.04 19.48
N LEU A 121 5.69 -23.12 18.57
CA LEU A 121 7.04 -23.02 17.98
C LEU A 121 8.11 -22.54 18.98
N LYS A 122 7.71 -21.87 20.07
CA LYS A 122 8.65 -21.43 21.12
C LYS A 122 9.15 -22.55 22.02
N GLN A 123 8.57 -23.75 21.94
CA GLN A 123 8.88 -24.85 22.87
C GLN A 123 10.01 -25.79 22.41
N THR A 124 10.60 -25.61 21.23
CA THR A 124 11.54 -26.60 20.66
C THR A 124 12.85 -26.03 20.11
N LEU A 125 13.49 -25.09 20.82
CA LEU A 125 14.94 -24.95 20.71
C LEU A 125 15.59 -25.61 21.95
N PRO A 126 16.31 -26.73 21.77
CA PRO A 126 17.07 -27.32 22.88
C PRO A 126 18.07 -26.28 23.39
N GLN A 127 17.99 -25.96 24.67
CA GLN A 127 18.98 -25.08 25.31
C GLN A 127 20.36 -25.73 25.15
N PRO A 128 21.41 -24.97 24.78
CA PRO A 128 22.76 -25.52 24.71
C PRO A 128 23.14 -26.02 26.10
N LYS A 129 23.55 -27.30 26.19
CA LYS A 129 24.07 -27.88 27.43
C LYS A 129 25.23 -27.01 27.95
N PRO A 130 25.34 -26.78 29.27
CA PRO A 130 26.46 -26.04 29.82
C PRO A 130 27.76 -26.78 29.47
N SER A 131 28.63 -26.13 28.70
CA SER A 131 29.94 -26.67 28.35
C SER A 131 30.85 -26.64 29.58
N LEU A 132 31.43 -27.81 29.90
CA LEU A 132 32.51 -27.93 30.87
C LEU A 132 33.71 -27.09 30.41
N SER A 133 34.39 -26.52 31.39
CA SER A 133 35.41 -25.49 31.29
C SER A 133 36.80 -25.99 30.84
N GLN A 134 37.54 -25.07 30.19
CA GLN A 134 39.01 -24.98 30.00
C GLN A 134 39.61 -25.92 28.93
N SER A 135 40.58 -25.55 28.09
CA SER A 135 41.72 -24.64 28.27
C SER A 135 42.42 -24.30 26.94
N THR A 136 43.17 -23.18 26.97
CA THR A 136 44.40 -22.82 26.24
C THR A 136 44.44 -22.62 24.71
N ALA A 137 44.67 -21.35 24.36
CA ALA A 137 45.69 -20.80 23.45
C ALA A 137 45.86 -21.38 22.03
N ASN A 138 45.55 -20.55 21.02
CA ASN A 138 46.61 -19.93 20.20
C ASN A 138 46.06 -18.79 19.34
N LYS A 139 46.72 -17.63 19.43
CA LYS A 139 46.43 -16.42 18.68
C LYS A 139 47.12 -16.55 17.32
N LYS A 140 46.35 -16.66 16.23
CA LYS A 140 46.87 -16.46 14.87
C LYS A 140 46.16 -15.25 14.26
N GLN A 141 46.93 -14.19 14.05
CA GLN A 141 46.49 -13.00 13.32
C GLN A 141 46.35 -13.37 11.85
N GLU A 142 45.16 -13.17 11.28
CA GLU A 142 44.95 -13.14 9.84
C GLU A 142 44.63 -11.69 9.43
N ASN A 143 45.56 -11.11 8.69
CA ASN A 143 45.45 -9.82 8.04
C ASN A 143 44.56 -9.98 6.80
N TYR A 144 43.41 -9.31 6.78
CA TYR A 144 42.63 -9.13 5.55
C TYR A 144 42.87 -7.74 4.98
N ALA A 145 43.37 -7.71 3.75
CA ALA A 145 43.59 -6.51 2.96
C ALA A 145 42.27 -5.79 2.65
N LYS A 146 42.28 -4.46 2.71
CA LYS A 146 41.17 -3.61 2.25
C LYS A 146 41.00 -3.80 0.74
N ALA A 147 39.84 -4.31 0.32
CA ALA A 147 39.44 -4.26 -1.07
C ALA A 147 38.95 -2.83 -1.38
N ASP A 148 39.65 -2.20 -2.32
CA ASP A 148 39.33 -0.91 -2.92
C ASP A 148 38.15 -1.09 -3.88
N VAL A 149 37.03 -0.43 -3.62
CA VAL A 149 35.85 -0.46 -4.51
C VAL A 149 35.74 0.90 -5.19
N THR A 150 36.28 0.96 -6.41
CA THR A 150 36.11 2.07 -7.34
C THR A 150 34.62 2.25 -7.71
N PRO A 151 34.11 3.50 -7.81
CA PRO A 151 32.74 3.76 -8.20
C PRO A 151 32.50 3.49 -9.70
N LYS A 152 31.31 2.97 -9.99
CA LYS A 152 30.83 2.64 -11.34
C LYS A 152 30.51 3.92 -12.14
N PRO A 153 30.87 4.02 -13.44
CA PRO A 153 30.66 5.23 -14.22
C PRO A 153 29.18 5.49 -14.51
N SER A 154 28.82 6.78 -14.46
CA SER A 154 27.53 7.34 -14.82
C SER A 154 27.30 7.28 -16.33
N VAL A 155 26.19 6.67 -16.74
CA VAL A 155 25.73 6.67 -18.14
C VAL A 155 24.61 7.71 -18.28
N GLN A 156 24.88 8.77 -19.03
CA GLN A 156 23.85 9.67 -19.57
C GLN A 156 23.38 9.14 -20.93
N VAL A 157 22.07 8.96 -21.16
CA VAL A 157 21.50 8.97 -22.52
C VAL A 157 20.09 9.59 -22.55
N SER A 158 20.04 10.74 -23.21
CA SER A 158 19.05 11.29 -24.16
C SER A 158 17.59 10.79 -24.18
N SER A 159 16.70 11.79 -24.10
CA SER A 159 15.29 11.82 -24.50
C SER A 159 14.99 11.12 -25.84
N LYS A 160 13.95 10.26 -25.85
CA LYS A 160 13.09 9.97 -27.03
C LYS A 160 11.65 9.66 -26.60
N ASN A 161 10.72 10.35 -27.26
CA ASN A 161 9.27 10.16 -27.22
C ASN A 161 8.84 8.75 -27.61
N GLY A 162 7.85 8.17 -26.91
CA GLY A 162 7.16 6.96 -27.36
C GLY A 162 6.08 6.48 -26.37
N LYS A 163 4.82 6.59 -26.81
CA LYS A 163 3.56 6.12 -26.17
C LYS A 163 3.70 4.83 -25.34
N SER A 164 3.19 4.85 -24.11
CA SER A 164 2.90 3.66 -23.30
C SER A 164 1.46 3.16 -23.51
N PRO A 165 1.21 1.83 -23.50
CA PRO A 165 -0.11 1.25 -23.69
C PRO A 165 -0.92 1.23 -22.38
N LEU A 166 -2.24 1.36 -22.52
CA LEU A 166 -3.24 1.18 -21.45
C LEU A 166 -3.35 -0.30 -21.05
N CYS A 167 -3.36 -0.57 -19.74
CA CYS A 167 -3.79 -1.85 -19.18
C CYS A 167 -5.11 -1.63 -18.43
N TYR A 168 -6.07 -2.52 -18.71
CA TYR A 168 -7.43 -2.57 -18.15
C TYR A 168 -7.44 -3.03 -16.69
#